data_AF-A0A8D8FCQ6-F1
#
_entry.id   AF-A0A8D8FCQ6-F1
#
_cell.length_a   1.000
_cell.length_b   1.000
_cell.length_c   1.000
_cell.angle_alpha   90.00
_cell.angle_beta   90.00
_cell.angle_gamma   90.00
#
_symmetry.space_group_name_H-M   'P 1'
#
loop_
_entity.id
_entity.type
_entity.pdbx_description
1 polymer ?
#
loop_
_entity_poly.entity_id
_entity_poly.type
_entity_poly.pdbx_seq_one_letter_code
_entity_poly.pdbx_strand_id
1 'polypeptide(L)'
;MPFGNTHNLLKMNYSAEQEYPDLTKHNNHMAKVLTPEMYANLRDKQTPSGFTLDDVIQTGVDNPGHPFIMTVGCVAGDEETYDVFKELLDPVIEDRHGGYKPTDKHKTDLNPDNLKGGDDLDPNYVLSSRVRTGRSIRGFCLPPHCSRGERRG
;
A
#
# COMPACT_ATOMS: atom_id res chain seq x y z
N MET A 1 -6.65 -1.51 22.01
CA MET A 1 -5.59 -0.47 22.02
C MET A 1 -6.28 0.88 22.22
N PRO A 2 -5.93 1.71 23.21
CA PRO A 2 -6.70 2.90 23.58
C PRO A 2 -6.31 4.18 22.82
N PHE A 3 -5.55 4.07 21.72
CA PHE A 3 -5.42 5.21 20.81
C PHE A 3 -6.69 5.23 19.95
N GLY A 4 -7.78 5.78 20.51
CA GLY A 4 -8.97 6.07 19.70
C GLY A 4 -8.59 6.95 18.52
N ASN A 5 -9.43 6.98 17.49
CA ASN A 5 -9.24 7.85 16.33
C ASN A 5 -9.43 9.36 16.65
N THR A 6 -9.17 9.76 17.90
CA THR A 6 -9.24 11.12 18.42
C THR A 6 -8.31 12.04 17.65
N HIS A 7 -7.19 11.53 17.13
CA HIS A 7 -6.28 12.31 16.30
C HIS A 7 -6.91 12.66 14.95
N ASN A 8 -7.65 11.76 14.29
CA ASN A 8 -8.36 12.12 13.06
C ASN A 8 -9.55 13.06 13.35
N LEU A 9 -10.24 12.88 14.49
CA LEU A 9 -11.28 13.83 14.92
C LEU A 9 -10.72 15.25 15.11
N LEU A 10 -9.48 15.40 15.57
CA LEU A 10 -8.83 16.71 15.66
C LEU A 10 -8.52 17.30 14.28
N LYS A 11 -8.06 16.47 13.33
CA LYS A 11 -7.81 16.89 11.94
C LYS A 11 -9.08 17.36 11.21
N MET A 12 -10.25 16.84 11.60
CA MET A 12 -11.54 17.28 11.06
C MET A 12 -11.96 18.69 11.51
N ASN A 13 -11.25 19.29 12.49
CA ASN A 13 -11.43 20.72 12.81
C ASN A 13 -10.76 21.64 11.78
N TYR A 14 -9.92 21.10 10.89
CA TYR A 14 -9.26 21.80 9.79
C TYR A 14 -9.91 21.43 8.46
N SER A 15 -9.89 22.36 7.50
CA SER A 15 -10.41 22.08 6.17
C SER A 15 -9.57 21.01 5.45
N ALA A 16 -10.14 20.37 4.43
CA ALA A 16 -9.41 19.36 3.66
C ALA A 16 -8.14 19.93 3.02
N GLU A 17 -8.19 21.18 2.57
CA GLU A 17 -7.07 21.89 1.96
C GLU A 17 -5.95 22.19 2.96
N GLN A 18 -6.29 22.44 4.24
CA GLN A 18 -5.30 22.71 5.30
C GLN A 18 -4.50 21.47 5.69
N GLU A 19 -5.09 20.29 5.51
CA GLU A 19 -4.47 18.99 5.87
C GLU A 19 -3.98 18.22 4.64
N TYR A 20 -4.28 18.72 3.42
CA TYR A 20 -3.78 18.13 2.19
C TYR A 20 -2.25 18.23 2.13
N PRO A 21 -1.54 17.14 1.80
CA PRO A 21 -0.08 17.15 1.78
C PRO A 21 0.49 18.00 0.64
N ASP A 22 1.59 18.71 0.89
CA ASP A 22 2.39 19.31 -0.18
C ASP A 22 3.18 18.21 -0.90
N LEU A 23 2.77 17.90 -2.12
CA LEU A 23 3.36 16.87 -2.98
C LEU A 23 4.09 17.46 -4.20
N THR A 24 4.38 18.77 -4.21
CA THR A 24 4.90 19.49 -5.39
C THR A 24 6.24 18.98 -5.91
N LYS A 25 7.02 18.28 -5.08
CA LYS A 25 8.34 17.73 -5.44
C LYS A 25 8.38 16.20 -5.37
N HIS A 26 7.22 15.56 -5.38
CA HIS A 26 7.10 14.12 -5.17
C HIS A 26 7.00 13.34 -6.48
N ASN A 27 7.63 12.18 -6.49
CA ASN A 27 7.68 11.25 -7.58
C ASN A 27 7.51 9.82 -7.05
N ASN A 28 6.29 9.53 -6.62
CA ASN A 28 5.82 8.19 -6.23
C ASN A 28 4.38 7.99 -6.75
N HIS A 29 3.92 6.74 -6.83
CA HIS A 29 2.61 6.43 -7.43
C HIS A 29 1.45 7.10 -6.66
N MET A 30 1.48 7.09 -5.33
CA MET A 30 0.47 7.76 -4.50
C MET A 30 0.34 9.25 -4.86
N ALA A 31 1.47 9.97 -4.95
CA ALA A 31 1.47 11.41 -5.25
C ALA A 31 0.99 11.74 -6.67
N LYS A 32 1.08 10.81 -7.62
CA LYS A 32 0.51 10.98 -8.96
C LYS A 32 -1.01 10.81 -9.00
N VAL A 33 -1.57 10.04 -8.05
CA VAL A 33 -2.98 9.66 -8.04
C VAL A 33 -3.80 10.54 -7.09
N LEU A 34 -3.25 10.85 -5.91
CA LEU A 34 -3.98 11.61 -4.90
C LEU A 34 -4.31 13.01 -5.43
N THR A 35 -5.59 13.39 -5.30
CA THR A 35 -6.09 14.73 -5.64
C THR A 35 -6.72 15.37 -4.41
N PRO A 36 -6.85 16.71 -4.36
CA PRO A 36 -7.55 17.39 -3.27
C PRO A 36 -9.00 16.90 -3.07
N GLU A 37 -9.72 16.62 -4.16
CA GLU A 37 -11.09 16.09 -4.10
C GLU A 37 -11.11 14.67 -3.50
N MET A 38 -10.23 13.79 -3.97
CA MET A 38 -10.11 12.43 -3.44
C MET A 38 -9.74 12.45 -1.94
N TYR A 39 -8.80 13.31 -1.55
CA TYR A 39 -8.44 13.48 -0.15
C TYR A 39 -9.64 13.94 0.69
N ALA A 40 -10.39 14.94 0.24
CA ALA A 40 -11.59 15.41 0.92
C ALA A 40 -12.65 14.31 1.10
N ASN A 41 -12.83 13.44 0.10
CA ASN A 41 -13.81 12.34 0.11
C ASN A 41 -13.41 11.14 0.98
N LEU A 42 -12.11 10.94 1.20
CA LEU A 42 -11.57 9.77 1.88
C LEU A 42 -11.03 10.07 3.29
N ARG A 43 -10.69 11.33 3.63
CA ARG A 43 -10.00 11.68 4.89
C ARG A 43 -10.80 11.41 6.18
N ASP A 44 -12.12 11.34 6.08
CA ASP A 44 -12.99 11.02 7.21
C ASP A 44 -13.17 9.50 7.42
N LYS A 45 -12.72 8.68 6.47
CA LYS A 45 -12.85 7.23 6.51
C LYS A 45 -11.78 6.58 7.38
N GLN A 46 -12.14 5.42 7.93
CA GLN A 46 -11.24 4.53 8.64
C GLN A 46 -11.65 3.08 8.41
N THR A 47 -10.69 2.16 8.51
CA THR A 47 -10.94 0.72 8.53
C THR A 47 -11.52 0.29 9.90
N PRO A 48 -11.99 -0.96 10.07
CA PRO A 48 -12.43 -1.46 11.37
C PRO A 48 -11.34 -1.39 12.47
N SER A 49 -10.07 -1.44 12.08
CA SER A 49 -8.91 -1.27 12.98
C SER A 49 -8.58 0.18 13.31
N GLY A 50 -9.25 1.14 12.67
CA GLY A 50 -8.98 2.57 12.78
C GLY A 50 -7.83 3.07 11.90
N PHE A 51 -7.41 2.34 10.86
CA PHE A 51 -6.41 2.81 9.90
C PHE A 51 -7.05 3.84 8.95
N THR A 52 -6.41 4.99 8.75
CA THR A 52 -6.97 6.14 8.03
C THR A 52 -6.27 6.40 6.70
N LEU A 53 -6.81 7.31 5.88
CA LEU A 53 -6.15 7.75 4.65
C LEU A 53 -4.76 8.32 4.92
N ASP A 54 -4.59 9.10 5.99
CA ASP A 54 -3.30 9.69 6.32
C ASP A 54 -2.27 8.60 6.67
N ASP A 55 -2.69 7.55 7.38
CA ASP A 55 -1.81 6.40 7.66
C ASP A 55 -1.41 5.66 6.37
N VAL A 56 -2.33 5.56 5.40
CA VAL A 56 -2.07 4.98 4.08
C VAL A 56 -0.98 5.75 3.34
N ILE A 57 -1.04 7.09 3.33
CA ILE A 57 -0.20 7.94 2.47
C ILE A 57 1.07 8.47 3.14
N GLN A 58 1.19 8.40 4.48
CA GLN A 58 2.28 9.05 5.22
C GLN A 58 3.67 8.70 4.66
N THR A 59 3.91 7.43 4.31
CA THR A 59 5.20 7.03 3.75
C THR A 59 5.51 7.72 2.43
N GLY A 60 4.51 8.03 1.59
CA GLY A 60 4.71 8.74 0.33
C GLY A 60 4.87 10.23 0.54
N VAL A 61 4.22 10.80 1.55
CA VAL A 61 4.42 12.20 1.94
C VAL A 61 5.84 12.43 2.46
N ASP A 62 6.33 11.56 3.35
CA ASP A 62 7.66 11.68 3.96
C ASP A 62 8.80 11.37 2.97
N ASN A 63 8.52 10.54 1.97
CA ASN A 63 9.52 10.07 1.01
C ASN A 63 9.14 10.55 -0.40
N PRO A 64 9.68 11.70 -0.85
CA PRO A 64 9.33 12.29 -2.16
C PRO A 64 9.77 11.45 -3.36
N GLY A 65 10.44 10.31 -3.13
CA GLY A 65 10.80 9.35 -4.16
C GLY A 65 12.26 9.45 -4.58
N HIS A 66 12.58 8.83 -5.71
CA HIS A 66 13.93 8.74 -6.25
C HIS A 66 13.91 9.06 -7.75
N PRO A 67 14.91 9.79 -8.30
CA PRO A 67 14.89 10.21 -9.70
C PRO A 67 14.77 9.07 -10.73
N PHE A 68 15.25 7.87 -10.38
CA PHE A 68 15.32 6.73 -11.31
C PHE A 68 14.40 5.58 -10.92
N ILE A 69 13.78 5.62 -9.73
CA ILE A 69 12.98 4.51 -9.21
C ILE A 69 11.66 5.07 -8.71
N MET A 70 10.57 4.66 -9.35
CA MET A 70 9.21 4.97 -8.90
C MET A 70 8.87 4.13 -7.68
N THR A 71 8.67 4.77 -6.54
CA THR A 71 8.17 4.10 -5.33
C THR A 71 6.65 4.14 -5.30
N VAL A 72 6.02 3.27 -4.52
CA VAL A 72 4.54 3.22 -4.41
C VAL A 72 4.01 4.41 -3.63
N GLY A 73 4.58 4.72 -2.47
CA GLY A 73 4.19 5.90 -1.67
C GLY A 73 2.92 5.71 -0.82
N CYS A 74 2.38 4.51 -0.73
CA CYS A 74 1.31 4.17 0.21
C CYS A 74 1.42 2.74 0.72
N VAL A 75 0.78 2.45 1.84
CA VAL A 75 0.76 1.13 2.49
C VAL A 75 -0.63 0.77 2.98
N ALA A 76 -0.87 -0.54 3.15
CA ALA A 76 -2.06 -1.05 3.82
C ALA A 76 -1.78 -1.33 5.30
N GLY A 77 -2.74 -0.99 6.17
CA GLY A 77 -2.69 -1.26 7.60
C GLY A 77 -3.39 -2.57 7.99
N ASP A 78 -4.31 -3.05 7.16
CA ASP A 78 -5.13 -4.26 7.34
C ASP A 78 -5.72 -4.71 5.98
N GLU A 79 -6.52 -5.80 5.97
CA GLU A 79 -7.13 -6.35 4.76
C GLU A 79 -8.14 -5.35 4.15
N GLU A 80 -8.94 -4.70 5.00
CA GLU A 80 -10.00 -3.76 4.63
C GLU A 80 -9.48 -2.45 4.04
N THR A 81 -8.21 -2.09 4.28
CA THR A 81 -7.57 -0.91 3.70
C THR A 81 -7.74 -0.85 2.17
N TYR A 82 -7.61 -2.01 1.49
CA TYR A 82 -7.76 -2.10 0.04
C TYR A 82 -9.19 -1.78 -0.45
N ASP A 83 -10.21 -2.08 0.36
CA ASP A 83 -11.61 -1.79 0.00
C ASP A 83 -12.03 -0.38 0.41
N VAL A 84 -11.67 0.06 1.62
CA VAL A 84 -12.06 1.37 2.17
C VAL A 84 -11.43 2.52 1.37
N PHE A 85 -10.18 2.35 0.94
CA PHE A 85 -9.42 3.37 0.21
C PHE A 85 -9.17 2.97 -1.26
N LYS A 86 -10.03 2.13 -1.83
CA LYS A 86 -9.93 1.65 -3.22
C LYS A 86 -9.84 2.77 -4.25
N GLU A 87 -10.49 3.91 -4.02
CA GLU A 87 -10.46 5.05 -4.95
C GLU A 87 -9.04 5.59 -5.15
N LEU A 88 -8.19 5.50 -4.13
CA LEU A 88 -6.75 5.78 -4.22
C LEU A 88 -5.94 4.55 -4.65
N LEU A 89 -6.23 3.38 -4.06
CA LEU A 89 -5.38 2.20 -4.22
C LEU A 89 -5.55 1.50 -5.57
N ASP A 90 -6.74 1.50 -6.17
CA ASP A 90 -7.00 0.90 -7.48
C ASP A 90 -6.17 1.58 -8.59
N PRO A 91 -6.17 2.92 -8.75
CA PRO A 91 -5.30 3.57 -9.75
C PRO A 91 -3.81 3.41 -9.45
N VAL A 92 -3.40 3.38 -8.19
CA VAL A 92 -2.00 3.12 -7.80
C VAL A 92 -1.58 1.71 -8.21
N ILE A 93 -2.44 0.71 -8.00
CA ILE A 93 -2.20 -0.68 -8.41
C ILE A 93 -2.16 -0.77 -9.94
N GLU A 94 -3.11 -0.13 -10.64
CA GLU A 94 -3.15 -0.14 -12.11
C GLU A 94 -1.86 0.43 -12.71
N ASP A 95 -1.39 1.60 -12.23
CA ASP A 95 -0.15 2.21 -12.70
C ASP A 95 1.08 1.36 -12.34
N ARG A 96 1.16 0.85 -11.10
CA ARG A 96 2.31 0.06 -10.65
C ARG A 96 2.40 -1.31 -11.35
N HIS A 97 1.28 -1.93 -11.67
CA HIS A 97 1.20 -3.26 -12.26
C HIS A 97 0.92 -3.26 -13.77
N GLY A 98 1.18 -2.15 -14.45
CA GLY A 98 1.21 -2.10 -15.92
C GLY A 98 -0.17 -2.21 -16.56
N GLY A 99 -1.18 -1.57 -15.98
CA GLY A 99 -2.55 -1.55 -16.47
C GLY A 99 -3.47 -2.64 -15.88
N TYR A 100 -3.12 -3.17 -14.70
CA TYR A 100 -3.93 -4.17 -14.00
C TYR A 100 -5.21 -3.53 -13.44
N LYS A 101 -6.35 -3.81 -14.08
CA LYS A 101 -7.63 -3.16 -13.80
C LYS A 101 -8.30 -3.75 -12.56
N PRO A 102 -9.18 -3.00 -11.89
CA PRO A 102 -10.01 -3.53 -10.78
C PRO A 102 -10.90 -4.72 -11.17
N THR A 103 -11.19 -4.87 -12.46
CA THR A 103 -11.97 -5.98 -13.02
C THR A 103 -11.15 -7.23 -13.33
N ASP A 104 -9.83 -7.10 -13.36
CA ASP A 104 -8.94 -8.22 -13.65
C ASP A 104 -8.90 -9.19 -12.46
N LYS A 105 -8.54 -10.45 -12.74
CA LYS A 105 -8.50 -11.52 -11.72
C LYS A 105 -7.10 -12.10 -11.61
N HIS A 106 -6.58 -12.12 -10.38
CA HIS A 106 -5.29 -12.72 -10.11
C HIS A 106 -5.38 -14.24 -10.24
N LYS A 107 -4.38 -14.86 -10.86
CA LYS A 107 -4.24 -16.32 -10.95
C LYS A 107 -3.04 -16.74 -10.13
N THR A 108 -3.25 -17.72 -9.26
CA THR A 108 -2.19 -18.34 -8.45
C THR A 108 -1.96 -19.76 -8.95
N ASP A 109 -0.71 -20.09 -9.21
CA ASP A 109 -0.26 -21.44 -9.50
C ASP A 109 1.04 -21.68 -8.73
N LEU A 110 1.02 -22.65 -7.82
CA LEU A 110 2.17 -23.06 -7.01
C LEU A 110 2.62 -24.48 -7.37
N ASN A 111 2.16 -25.03 -8.51
CA ASN A 111 2.62 -26.31 -9.01
C ASN A 111 3.96 -26.16 -9.73
N PRO A 112 5.08 -26.66 -9.15
CA PRO A 112 6.38 -26.55 -9.80
C PRO A 112 6.46 -27.35 -11.10
N ASP A 113 5.62 -28.37 -11.30
CA ASP A 113 5.62 -29.19 -12.52
C ASP A 113 5.20 -28.40 -13.77
N ASN A 114 4.55 -27.25 -13.59
CA ASN A 114 4.21 -26.34 -14.68
C ASN A 114 5.41 -25.47 -15.13
N LEU A 115 6.52 -25.46 -14.38
CA LEU A 115 7.77 -24.80 -14.78
C LEU A 115 8.47 -25.64 -15.87
N LYS A 116 8.93 -24.96 -16.93
CA LYS A 116 9.68 -25.58 -18.03
C LYS A 116 11.13 -25.11 -18.02
N GLY A 117 12.06 -26.04 -17.81
CA GLY A 117 13.50 -25.75 -17.69
C GLY A 117 13.86 -25.04 -16.39
N GLY A 118 14.99 -24.32 -16.40
CA GLY A 118 15.50 -23.57 -15.23
C GLY A 118 16.36 -24.42 -14.29
N ASP A 119 16.56 -25.69 -14.61
CA ASP A 119 17.44 -26.65 -13.95
C ASP A 119 18.89 -26.62 -14.48
N ASP A 120 19.14 -25.89 -15.56
CA ASP A 120 20.41 -25.85 -16.30
C ASP A 120 20.97 -24.43 -16.52
N LEU A 121 20.62 -23.48 -15.66
CA LEU A 121 21.17 -22.12 -15.72
C LEU A 121 22.70 -22.14 -15.67
N ASP A 122 23.37 -21.47 -16.61
CA ASP A 122 24.83 -21.51 -16.76
C ASP A 122 25.54 -21.05 -15.46
N PRO A 123 26.26 -21.96 -14.77
CA PRO A 123 26.89 -21.66 -13.48
C PRO A 123 28.09 -20.70 -13.60
N ASN A 124 28.59 -20.44 -14.81
CA ASN A 124 29.62 -19.41 -15.02
C ASN A 124 29.06 -17.99 -14.83
N TYR A 125 27.74 -17.83 -14.94
CA TYR A 125 27.06 -16.54 -14.81
C TYR A 125 26.17 -16.49 -13.56
N VAL A 126 25.45 -17.59 -13.26
CA VAL A 126 24.50 -17.65 -12.15
C VAL A 126 25.15 -18.22 -10.91
N LEU A 127 25.53 -17.33 -9.98
CA LEU A 127 26.16 -17.73 -8.71
C LEU A 127 25.17 -18.36 -7.73
N SER A 128 23.91 -17.91 -7.74
CA SER A 128 22.84 -18.47 -6.90
C SER A 128 21.46 -18.08 -7.42
N SER A 129 20.45 -18.88 -7.08
CA SER A 129 19.04 -18.62 -7.42
C SER A 129 18.20 -18.64 -6.13
N ARG A 130 17.23 -17.73 -6.04
CA ARG A 130 16.36 -17.60 -4.86
C ARG A 130 14.95 -17.19 -5.27
N VAL A 131 13.95 -17.85 -4.69
CA VAL A 131 12.54 -17.47 -4.76
C VAL A 131 12.06 -17.03 -3.38
N ARG A 132 11.34 -15.92 -3.31
CA ARG A 132 10.74 -15.38 -2.07
C ARG A 132 9.32 -14.91 -2.35
N THR A 133 8.43 -15.09 -1.38
CA THR A 133 7.10 -14.48 -1.37
C THR A 133 6.75 -14.03 0.06
N GLY A 134 5.65 -13.31 0.23
CA GLY A 134 5.10 -12.89 1.53
C GLY A 134 3.69 -13.42 1.72
N ARG A 135 3.26 -13.60 2.97
CA ARG A 135 1.90 -13.95 3.34
C ARG A 135 1.49 -13.11 4.55
N SER A 136 0.24 -12.71 4.58
CA SER A 136 -0.39 -12.09 5.75
C SER A 136 -1.40 -13.07 6.33
N ILE A 137 -1.58 -13.04 7.66
CA ILE A 137 -2.57 -13.87 8.35
C ILE A 137 -3.85 -13.05 8.49
N ARG A 138 -4.97 -13.57 7.94
CA ARG A 138 -6.28 -12.90 8.03
C ARG A 138 -6.67 -12.65 9.48
N GLY A 139 -7.27 -11.49 9.73
CA GLY A 139 -7.75 -11.09 11.06
C GLY A 139 -6.70 -10.40 11.93
N PHE A 140 -5.49 -10.16 11.40
CA PHE A 140 -4.45 -9.36 12.05
C PHE A 140 -4.11 -8.16 11.20
N CYS A 141 -3.88 -7.01 11.83
CA CYS A 141 -3.34 -5.85 11.13
C CYS A 141 -1.96 -6.16 10.52
N LEU A 142 -1.65 -5.47 9.43
CA LEU A 142 -0.37 -5.52 8.75
C LEU A 142 0.72 -4.77 9.55
N PRO A 143 2.02 -4.97 9.24
CA PRO A 143 3.11 -4.36 10.00
C PRO A 143 3.05 -2.85 10.26
N PRO A 144 2.49 -2.00 9.36
CA PRO A 144 2.35 -0.57 9.64
C PRO A 144 1.46 -0.26 10.85
N HIS A 145 0.49 -1.12 11.16
CA HIS A 145 -0.56 -0.84 12.15
C HIS A 145 -0.66 -1.86 13.28
N CYS A 146 -0.05 -3.05 13.12
CA CYS A 146 -0.20 -4.11 14.10
C CYS A 146 0.28 -3.71 15.49
N SER A 147 -0.59 -3.96 16.48
CA SER A 147 -0.24 -3.78 17.88
C SER A 147 0.87 -4.75 18.29
N ARG A 148 1.50 -4.48 19.44
CA ARG A 148 2.44 -5.44 20.05
C ARG A 148 1.77 -6.78 20.36
N GLY A 149 0.46 -6.79 20.62
CA GLY A 149 -0.30 -8.02 20.87
C GLY A 149 -0.44 -8.85 19.59
N GLU A 150 -0.96 -8.24 18.53
CA GLU A 150 -1.12 -8.89 17.22
C GLU A 150 0.19 -9.40 16.65
N ARG A 151 1.29 -8.66 16.80
CA ARG A 151 2.60 -9.09 16.29
C ARG A 151 3.18 -10.32 16.99
N ARG A 152 2.75 -10.60 18.23
CA ARG A 152 3.26 -11.70 19.06
C ARG A 152 2.43 -12.97 18.95
N GLY A 153 1.18 -12.86 18.50
CA GLY A 153 0.30 -13.99 18.22
C GLY A 153 0.69 -14.68 16.92
#